data_AF-A1DD95-F1
#
_entry.id   AF-A1DD95-F1
#
_cell.length_a   1.000
_cell.length_b   1.000
_cell.length_c   1.000
_cell.angle_alpha   90.00
_cell.angle_beta   90.00
_cell.angle_gamma   90.00
#
_symmetry.space_group_name_H-M   'P 1'
#
loop_
_entity.id
_entity.type
_entity.pdbx_description
1 polymer ?
#
loop_
_entity_poly.entity_id
_entity_poly.type
_entity_poly.pdbx_seq_one_letter_code
_entity_poly.pdbx_strand_id
1 'polypeptide(L)'
;MVEPFDDIEAWASLESLYDKAIQSPSEITLEEKHTILEWPSLEHMEETTQKYVGKSLRDLIHTAANDPLALTYPDCCLIKDGFHIFRTLDAVKYSNDRRKRMIGRPDLWNKWQQARDAVLPPDELKALENVREVFLANIKAYSKPIIEAAERSRTHPPDWVQSILDRDGKGWGYVIYRPSVVHEREGNKEAWRACWDNFNELLSFHPVMVIGGEEIQDSKVVDFVDYEPEMGGVDQLRLYAWAWAIDPDWSLPGPDADGYDGRVKITWAQLFNKFYGLMSIKKVNLKEIWEEFHEVNKKLPEPLPGWLSTKLPRVVWPDN
;
A
#
# COMPACT_ATOMS: atom_id res chain seq x y z
N MET A 1 -7.10 23.97 -11.27
CA MET A 1 -6.59 23.04 -10.24
C MET A 1 -5.22 23.51 -9.84
N VAL A 2 -4.99 23.80 -8.56
CA VAL A 2 -3.62 23.95 -8.03
C VAL A 2 -3.18 22.54 -7.65
N GLU A 3 -2.18 22.00 -8.34
CA GLU A 3 -1.61 20.70 -7.97
C GLU A 3 -0.89 20.82 -6.62
N PRO A 4 -0.94 19.78 -5.75
CA PRO A 4 -0.14 19.75 -4.53
C PRO A 4 1.34 20.03 -4.83
N PHE A 5 2.02 20.77 -3.95
CA PHE A 5 3.43 21.09 -4.15
C PHE A 5 4.30 19.83 -4.08
N ASP A 6 4.63 19.25 -5.22
CA ASP A 6 5.47 18.05 -5.32
C ASP A 6 6.94 18.30 -4.91
N ASP A 7 7.34 19.56 -4.78
CA ASP A 7 8.72 19.99 -4.52
C ASP A 7 8.86 20.72 -3.16
N ILE A 8 9.87 20.33 -2.38
CA ILE A 8 10.25 20.98 -1.11
C ILE A 8 10.59 22.46 -1.35
N GLU A 9 11.19 22.80 -2.48
CA GLU A 9 11.52 24.20 -2.82
C GLU A 9 10.26 25.02 -3.10
N ALA A 10 9.27 24.43 -3.79
CA ALA A 10 8.00 25.09 -4.01
C ALA A 10 7.24 25.32 -2.70
N TRP A 11 7.31 24.37 -1.76
CA TRP A 11 6.75 24.54 -0.42
C TRP A 11 7.51 25.58 0.43
N ALA A 12 8.84 25.66 0.28
CA ALA A 12 9.66 26.70 0.92
C ALA A 12 9.32 28.11 0.41
N SER A 13 8.90 28.24 -0.84
CA SER A 13 8.45 29.54 -1.38
C SER A 13 7.23 30.13 -0.65
N LEU A 14 6.46 29.29 0.05
CA LEU A 14 5.30 29.71 0.85
C LEU A 14 5.65 30.19 2.26
N GLU A 15 6.92 30.15 2.67
CA GLU A 15 7.32 30.52 4.03
C GLU A 15 6.87 31.93 4.43
N SER A 16 6.97 32.89 3.50
CA SER A 16 6.49 34.26 3.72
C SER A 16 4.98 34.35 3.96
N LEU A 17 4.20 33.47 3.32
CA LEU A 17 2.77 33.37 3.53
C LEU A 17 2.44 32.76 4.90
N TYR A 18 3.23 31.79 5.36
CA TYR A 18 3.12 31.25 6.72
C TYR A 18 3.44 32.31 7.78
N ASP A 19 4.49 33.10 7.57
CA ASP A 19 4.84 34.20 8.48
C ASP A 19 3.71 35.25 8.53
N LYS A 20 3.12 35.61 7.38
CA LYS A 20 1.95 36.49 7.31
C LYS A 20 0.78 35.93 8.13
N ALA A 21 0.47 34.64 7.96
CA ALA A 21 -0.63 33.98 8.66
C ALA A 21 -0.47 33.95 10.18
N ILE A 22 0.76 33.74 10.65
CA ILE A 22 1.07 33.71 12.09
C ILE A 22 0.99 35.12 12.69
N GLN A 23 1.51 36.14 11.99
CA GLN A 23 1.59 37.51 12.52
C GLN A 23 0.26 38.26 12.42
N SER A 24 -0.46 38.08 11.32
CA SER A 24 -1.67 38.84 10.98
C SER A 24 -2.76 37.92 10.38
N PRO A 25 -3.30 36.97 11.15
CA PRO A 25 -4.26 35.98 10.63
C PRO A 25 -5.53 36.59 10.05
N SER A 26 -5.96 37.77 10.55
CA SER A 26 -7.12 38.49 10.01
C SER A 26 -6.90 39.12 8.62
N GLU A 27 -5.65 39.23 8.17
CA GLU A 27 -5.28 39.74 6.84
C GLU A 27 -5.12 38.63 5.78
N ILE A 28 -5.30 37.37 6.19
CA ILE A 28 -5.27 36.22 5.29
C ILE A 28 -6.58 36.17 4.50
N THR A 29 -6.44 36.22 3.18
CA THR A 29 -7.55 36.03 2.24
C THR A 29 -8.00 34.57 2.20
N LEU A 30 -9.18 34.30 1.64
CA LEU A 30 -9.69 32.94 1.51
C LEU A 30 -8.77 32.09 0.60
N GLU A 31 -8.26 32.65 -0.48
CA GLU A 31 -7.35 32.01 -1.42
C GLU A 31 -6.00 31.68 -0.75
N GLU A 32 -5.48 32.59 0.06
CA GLU A 32 -4.28 32.36 0.85
C GLU A 32 -4.49 31.27 1.90
N LYS A 33 -5.64 31.27 2.60
CA LYS A 33 -6.02 30.19 3.52
C LYS A 33 -6.00 28.85 2.80
N HIS A 34 -6.67 28.75 1.64
CA HIS A 34 -6.71 27.51 0.87
C HIS A 34 -5.31 27.09 0.40
N THR A 35 -4.45 28.05 0.04
CA THR A 35 -3.04 27.77 -0.30
C THR A 35 -2.26 27.21 0.89
N ILE A 36 -2.39 27.82 2.08
CA ILE A 36 -1.75 27.34 3.32
C ILE A 36 -2.23 25.94 3.69
N LEU A 37 -3.53 25.69 3.55
CA LEU A 37 -4.15 24.40 3.89
C LEU A 37 -3.95 23.33 2.81
N GLU A 38 -3.40 23.71 1.66
CA GLU A 38 -3.35 22.90 0.44
C GLU A 38 -4.76 22.41 0.04
N TRP A 39 -5.80 23.19 0.29
CA TRP A 39 -7.19 22.88 -0.08
C TRP A 39 -7.49 23.36 -1.51
N PRO A 40 -8.37 22.66 -2.25
CA PRO A 40 -8.85 23.14 -3.55
C PRO A 40 -9.74 24.38 -3.36
N SER A 41 -10.18 25.03 -4.44
CA SER A 41 -11.06 26.21 -4.33
C SER A 41 -12.36 25.87 -3.59
N LEU A 42 -12.99 26.87 -2.94
CA LEU A 42 -14.24 26.68 -2.21
C LEU A 42 -15.33 26.02 -3.06
N GLU A 43 -15.50 26.48 -4.30
CA GLU A 43 -16.43 25.89 -5.27
C GLU A 43 -16.16 24.40 -5.50
N HIS A 44 -14.89 24.02 -5.65
CA HIS A 44 -14.51 22.62 -5.86
C HIS A 44 -14.71 21.77 -4.60
N MET A 45 -14.47 22.34 -3.42
CA MET A 45 -14.76 21.68 -2.14
C MET A 45 -16.27 21.43 -2.00
N GLU A 46 -17.11 22.41 -2.33
CA GLU A 46 -18.57 22.26 -2.31
C GLU A 46 -19.05 21.21 -3.30
N GLU A 47 -18.59 21.28 -4.56
CA GLU A 47 -18.92 20.30 -5.60
C GLU A 47 -18.53 18.87 -5.17
N THR A 48 -17.31 18.71 -4.68
CA THR A 48 -16.78 17.40 -4.27
C THR A 48 -17.53 16.85 -3.06
N THR A 49 -17.78 17.68 -2.05
CA THR A 49 -18.53 17.25 -0.86
C THR A 49 -19.95 16.81 -1.26
N GLN A 50 -20.63 17.60 -2.08
CA GLN A 50 -21.98 17.26 -2.53
C GLN A 50 -21.98 15.98 -3.38
N LYS A 51 -21.00 15.80 -4.25
CA LYS A 51 -20.91 14.66 -5.17
C LYS A 51 -20.60 13.34 -4.46
N TYR A 52 -19.65 13.33 -3.52
CA TYR A 52 -19.13 12.07 -2.94
C TYR A 52 -19.73 11.72 -1.59
N VAL A 53 -20.20 12.70 -0.81
CA VAL A 53 -20.82 12.43 0.49
C VAL A 53 -22.27 12.92 0.59
N GLY A 54 -22.79 13.61 -0.44
CA GLY A 54 -24.20 14.02 -0.48
C GLY A 54 -24.56 15.13 0.51
N LYS A 55 -23.57 15.82 1.09
CA LYS A 55 -23.74 16.87 2.09
C LYS A 55 -23.22 18.20 1.56
N SER A 56 -23.70 19.30 2.13
CA SER A 56 -23.03 20.59 1.95
C SER A 56 -21.70 20.58 2.71
N LEU A 57 -20.71 21.35 2.22
CA LEU A 57 -19.43 21.52 2.91
C LEU A 57 -19.62 21.98 4.37
N ARG A 58 -20.53 22.92 4.59
CA ARG A 58 -20.86 23.45 5.90
C ARG A 58 -21.42 22.38 6.83
N ASP A 59 -22.35 21.55 6.35
CA ASP A 59 -22.96 20.49 7.17
C ASP A 59 -21.94 19.40 7.50
N LEU A 60 -21.05 19.07 6.56
CA LEU A 60 -19.96 18.13 6.79
C LEU A 60 -19.01 18.61 7.89
N ILE A 61 -18.53 19.86 7.80
CA ILE A 61 -17.66 20.46 8.84
C ILE A 61 -18.41 20.55 10.18
N HIS A 62 -19.66 20.99 10.18
CA HIS A 62 -20.45 21.11 11.40
C HIS A 62 -20.67 19.75 12.09
N THR A 63 -20.97 18.71 11.31
CA THR A 63 -21.11 17.34 11.80
C THR A 63 -19.77 16.86 12.38
N ALA A 64 -18.67 17.06 11.65
CA ALA A 64 -17.35 16.65 12.13
C ALA A 64 -16.92 17.36 13.42
N ALA A 65 -17.27 18.64 13.59
CA ALA A 65 -16.96 19.41 14.78
C ALA A 65 -17.81 19.04 16.01
N ASN A 66 -19.07 18.62 15.82
CA ASN A 66 -20.04 18.50 16.92
C ASN A 66 -20.55 17.08 17.17
N ASP A 67 -20.55 16.21 16.17
CA ASP A 67 -20.96 14.81 16.26
C ASP A 67 -20.05 13.92 15.39
N PRO A 68 -18.77 13.74 15.79
CA PRO A 68 -17.82 13.02 14.96
C PRO A 68 -18.11 11.52 14.83
N LEU A 69 -18.91 10.96 15.74
CA LEU A 69 -19.35 9.56 15.66
C LEU A 69 -20.41 9.34 14.58
N ALA A 70 -21.09 10.39 14.11
CA ALA A 70 -22.00 10.33 12.97
C ALA A 70 -21.28 10.38 11.61
N LEU A 71 -19.96 10.61 11.59
CA LEU A 71 -19.19 10.60 10.35
C LEU A 71 -19.06 9.18 9.80
N THR A 72 -19.28 9.05 8.50
CA THR A 72 -18.97 7.84 7.74
C THR A 72 -17.49 7.81 7.36
N TYR A 73 -16.98 6.66 6.91
CA TYR A 73 -15.60 6.58 6.41
C TYR A 73 -15.32 7.53 5.23
N PRO A 74 -16.20 7.65 4.20
CA PRO A 74 -16.04 8.66 3.15
C PRO A 74 -16.00 10.10 3.66
N ASP A 75 -16.82 10.46 4.66
CA ASP A 75 -16.79 11.79 5.29
C ASP A 75 -15.40 12.07 5.88
N CYS A 76 -14.85 11.10 6.64
CA CYS A 76 -13.55 11.25 7.27
C CYS A 76 -12.40 11.32 6.25
N CYS A 77 -12.45 10.51 5.18
CA CYS A 77 -11.46 10.56 4.09
C CYS A 77 -11.42 11.95 3.45
N LEU A 78 -12.58 12.50 3.10
CA LEU A 78 -12.63 13.79 2.43
C LEU A 78 -12.04 14.92 3.28
N ILE A 79 -12.35 14.96 4.59
CA ILE A 79 -11.79 15.97 5.50
C ILE A 79 -10.28 15.75 5.72
N LYS A 80 -9.87 14.50 5.96
CA LYS A 80 -8.46 14.14 6.21
C LYS A 80 -7.56 14.48 5.02
N ASP A 81 -8.05 14.24 3.81
CA ASP A 81 -7.31 14.44 2.57
C ASP A 81 -7.49 15.87 2.02
N GLY A 82 -7.99 16.81 2.83
CA GLY A 82 -8.07 18.22 2.48
C GLY A 82 -9.02 18.50 1.31
N PHE A 83 -10.09 17.72 1.20
CA PHE A 83 -11.12 17.79 0.15
C PHE A 83 -10.63 17.43 -1.26
N HIS A 84 -9.47 16.81 -1.38
CA HIS A 84 -8.99 16.24 -2.64
C HIS A 84 -9.62 14.88 -2.91
N ILE A 85 -9.87 14.59 -4.18
CA ILE A 85 -10.21 13.24 -4.65
C ILE A 85 -8.99 12.67 -5.33
N PHE A 86 -8.26 11.86 -4.57
CA PHE A 86 -7.09 11.17 -5.08
C PHE A 86 -7.48 9.82 -5.65
N ARG A 87 -6.80 9.41 -6.72
CA ARG A 87 -6.67 7.97 -7.00
C ARG A 87 -5.79 7.36 -5.92
N THR A 88 -5.90 6.05 -5.73
CA THR A 88 -5.20 5.36 -4.64
C THR A 88 -3.70 5.63 -4.59
N LEU A 89 -3.02 5.59 -5.74
CA LEU A 89 -1.58 5.89 -5.83
C LEU A 89 -1.26 7.37 -5.58
N ASP A 90 -2.14 8.28 -5.99
CA ASP A 90 -1.96 9.72 -5.77
C ASP A 90 -2.09 10.07 -4.27
N ALA A 91 -3.02 9.41 -3.56
CA ALA A 91 -3.20 9.59 -2.11
C ALA A 91 -1.96 9.16 -1.33
N VAL A 92 -1.35 8.04 -1.76
CA VAL A 92 -0.11 7.50 -1.20
C VAL A 92 1.04 8.46 -1.47
N LYS A 93 1.19 8.93 -2.72
CA LYS A 93 2.21 9.91 -3.09
C LYS A 93 2.07 11.17 -2.23
N TYR A 94 0.87 11.75 -2.19
CA TYR A 94 0.55 12.94 -1.39
C TYR A 94 0.94 12.77 0.09
N SER A 95 0.57 11.63 0.70
CA SER A 95 0.92 11.32 2.09
C SER A 95 2.44 11.20 2.31
N ASN A 96 3.13 10.54 1.38
CA ASN A 96 4.58 10.38 1.43
C ASN A 96 5.30 11.72 1.28
N ASP A 97 4.84 12.59 0.39
CA ASP A 97 5.46 13.88 0.17
C ASP A 97 5.31 14.81 1.38
N ARG A 98 4.15 14.83 2.05
CA ARG A 98 4.01 15.52 3.35
C ARG A 98 4.96 14.96 4.41
N ARG A 99 5.10 13.63 4.47
CA ARG A 99 6.04 12.99 5.39
C ARG A 99 7.49 13.37 5.09
N LYS A 100 7.88 13.45 3.81
CA LYS A 100 9.21 13.92 3.39
C LYS A 100 9.43 15.37 3.81
N ARG A 101 8.44 16.26 3.62
CA ARG A 101 8.53 17.67 4.05
C ARG A 101 8.73 17.78 5.57
N MET A 102 7.94 17.03 6.35
CA MET A 102 8.06 16.96 7.81
C MET A 102 9.47 16.53 8.28
N ILE A 103 10.07 15.54 7.60
CA ILE A 103 11.40 15.02 7.96
C ILE A 103 12.53 15.94 7.44
N GLY A 104 12.41 16.44 6.21
CA GLY A 104 13.46 17.20 5.53
C GLY A 104 13.57 18.66 5.97
N ARG A 105 12.45 19.27 6.40
CA ARG A 105 12.38 20.67 6.84
C ARG A 105 11.46 20.79 8.07
N PRO A 106 11.85 20.24 9.24
CA PRO A 106 11.03 20.26 10.45
C PRO A 106 10.74 21.69 10.96
N ASP A 107 11.65 22.63 10.71
CA ASP A 107 11.48 24.06 10.96
C ASP A 107 10.27 24.63 10.20
N LEU A 108 10.24 24.40 8.89
CA LEU A 108 9.19 24.88 8.02
C LEU A 108 7.88 24.14 8.28
N TRP A 109 7.94 22.86 8.66
CA TRP A 109 6.77 22.08 9.07
C TRP A 109 6.11 22.62 10.33
N ASN A 110 6.89 22.92 11.36
CA ASN A 110 6.36 23.52 12.59
C ASN A 110 5.76 24.91 12.31
N LYS A 111 6.37 25.69 11.40
CA LYS A 111 5.85 26.98 10.97
C LYS A 111 4.54 26.84 10.20
N TRP A 112 4.46 25.89 9.26
CA TRP A 112 3.23 25.57 8.54
C TRP A 112 2.10 25.12 9.49
N GLN A 113 2.41 24.32 10.52
CA GLN A 113 1.42 23.95 11.55
C GLN A 113 0.88 25.16 12.31
N GLN A 114 1.77 26.09 12.72
CA GLN A 114 1.34 27.34 13.38
C GLN A 114 0.49 28.21 12.47
N ALA A 115 0.89 28.38 11.20
CA ALA A 115 0.11 29.12 10.21
C ALA A 115 -1.27 28.48 9.99
N ARG A 116 -1.31 27.15 9.86
CA ARG A 116 -2.55 26.37 9.74
C ARG A 116 -3.50 26.64 10.88
N ASP A 117 -3.02 26.53 12.11
CA ASP A 117 -3.85 26.68 13.31
C ASP A 117 -4.29 28.16 13.51
N ALA A 118 -3.52 29.13 12.99
CA ALA A 118 -3.87 30.55 13.03
C ALA A 118 -5.00 30.94 12.05
N VAL A 119 -5.11 30.25 10.90
CA VAL A 119 -6.09 30.58 9.84
C VAL A 119 -7.35 29.71 9.88
N LEU A 120 -7.36 28.64 10.66
CA LEU A 120 -8.52 27.77 10.82
C LEU A 120 -9.49 28.37 11.86
N PRO A 121 -10.77 28.58 11.51
CA PRO A 121 -11.82 28.85 12.48
C PRO A 121 -11.93 27.69 13.50
N PRO A 122 -12.42 27.96 14.73
CA PRO A 122 -12.52 26.96 15.78
C PRO A 122 -13.26 25.67 15.35
N ASP A 123 -14.35 25.81 14.58
CA ASP A 123 -15.14 24.66 14.13
C ASP A 123 -14.37 23.79 13.13
N GLU A 124 -13.62 24.39 12.20
CA GLU A 124 -12.81 23.63 11.23
C GLU A 124 -11.63 22.93 11.90
N LEU A 125 -10.97 23.61 12.85
CA LEU A 125 -9.89 23.02 13.63
C LEU A 125 -10.40 21.80 14.42
N LYS A 126 -11.52 21.97 15.13
CA LYS A 126 -12.16 20.90 15.89
C LYS A 126 -12.61 19.75 14.99
N ALA A 127 -13.14 20.03 13.80
CA ALA A 127 -13.50 19.01 12.82
C ALA A 127 -12.27 18.17 12.40
N LEU A 128 -11.14 18.82 12.11
CA LEU A 128 -9.90 18.12 11.73
C LEU A 128 -9.34 17.25 12.87
N GLU A 129 -9.39 17.75 14.11
CA GLU A 129 -8.98 17.00 15.30
C GLU A 129 -9.86 15.78 15.54
N ASN A 130 -11.18 15.99 15.58
CA ASN A 130 -12.14 14.92 15.78
C ASN A 130 -12.03 13.83 14.70
N VAL A 131 -11.84 14.21 13.43
CA VAL A 131 -11.64 13.25 12.34
C VAL A 131 -10.44 12.36 12.60
N ARG A 132 -9.32 12.90 13.10
CA ARG A 132 -8.14 12.08 13.45
C ARG A 132 -8.44 11.06 14.53
N GLU A 133 -9.26 11.41 15.51
CA GLU A 133 -9.65 10.51 16.61
C GLU A 133 -10.55 9.36 16.13
N VAL A 134 -11.55 9.66 15.30
CA VAL A 134 -12.55 8.66 14.86
C VAL A 134 -12.13 7.87 13.61
N PHE A 135 -11.16 8.36 12.83
CA PHE A 135 -10.78 7.77 11.54
C PHE A 135 -10.46 6.28 11.64
N LEU A 136 -9.68 5.86 12.65
CA LEU A 136 -9.27 4.46 12.84
C LEU A 136 -10.44 3.53 13.16
N ALA A 137 -11.43 4.01 13.91
CA ALA A 137 -12.64 3.23 14.18
C ALA A 137 -13.50 3.10 12.91
N ASN A 138 -13.66 4.20 12.17
CA ASN A 138 -14.45 4.24 10.94
C ASN A 138 -13.86 3.39 9.81
N ILE A 139 -12.54 3.43 9.60
CA ILE A 139 -11.89 2.55 8.61
C ILE A 139 -12.07 1.08 8.99
N LYS A 140 -11.95 0.72 10.28
CA LYS A 140 -12.13 -0.66 10.73
C LYS A 140 -13.56 -1.14 10.51
N ALA A 141 -14.55 -0.30 10.83
CA ALA A 141 -15.97 -0.60 10.61
C ALA A 141 -16.29 -0.74 9.12
N TYR A 142 -15.75 0.15 8.27
CA TYR A 142 -15.93 0.12 6.83
C TYR A 142 -15.30 -1.12 6.17
N SER A 143 -14.08 -1.48 6.58
CA SER A 143 -13.36 -2.63 6.01
C SER A 143 -13.87 -3.97 6.52
N LYS A 144 -14.49 -4.03 7.71
CA LYS A 144 -15.00 -5.28 8.31
C LYS A 144 -15.87 -6.12 7.36
N PRO A 145 -16.94 -5.61 6.71
CA PRO A 145 -17.73 -6.40 5.79
C PRO A 145 -16.95 -6.84 4.55
N ILE A 146 -15.99 -6.05 4.08
CA ILE A 146 -15.10 -6.42 2.96
C ILE A 146 -14.22 -7.59 3.36
N ILE A 147 -13.62 -7.52 4.55
CA ILE A 147 -12.80 -8.59 5.13
C ILE A 147 -13.64 -9.84 5.37
N GLU A 148 -14.84 -9.72 5.94
CA GLU A 148 -15.74 -10.86 6.19
C GLU A 148 -16.27 -11.47 4.88
N ALA A 149 -16.55 -10.67 3.86
CA ALA A 149 -16.93 -11.16 2.54
C ALA A 149 -15.77 -11.90 1.88
N ALA A 150 -14.55 -11.36 1.98
CA ALA A 150 -13.33 -12.02 1.55
C ALA A 150 -13.05 -13.30 2.37
N GLU A 151 -13.39 -13.34 3.64
CA GLU A 151 -13.29 -14.55 4.47
C GLU A 151 -14.33 -15.60 4.09
N ARG A 152 -15.55 -15.19 3.72
CA ARG A 152 -16.58 -16.11 3.22
C ARG A 152 -16.23 -16.66 1.84
N SER A 153 -15.67 -15.84 0.95
CA SER A 153 -15.16 -16.32 -0.34
C SER A 153 -13.96 -17.24 -0.21
N ARG A 154 -13.29 -17.32 0.95
CA ARG A 154 -12.22 -18.29 1.24
C ARG A 154 -12.70 -19.70 1.58
N THR A 155 -14.01 -19.94 1.71
CA THR A 155 -14.55 -21.29 1.96
C THR A 155 -14.59 -22.16 0.71
N HIS A 156 -14.53 -21.55 -0.47
CA HIS A 156 -14.33 -22.23 -1.75
C HIS A 156 -13.33 -21.44 -2.59
N PRO A 157 -12.30 -22.08 -3.15
CA PRO A 157 -11.45 -21.43 -4.14
C PRO A 157 -12.34 -20.84 -5.26
N PRO A 158 -12.08 -19.61 -5.75
CA PRO A 158 -12.75 -19.08 -6.94
C PRO A 158 -12.73 -20.12 -8.07
N ASP A 159 -13.75 -20.18 -8.93
CA ASP A 159 -13.91 -21.26 -9.93
C ASP A 159 -12.64 -21.54 -10.75
N TRP A 160 -11.84 -20.50 -11.02
CA TRP A 160 -10.57 -20.64 -11.73
C TRP A 160 -9.48 -21.32 -10.88
N VAL A 161 -9.43 -21.09 -9.57
CA VAL A 161 -8.55 -21.79 -8.62
C VAL A 161 -9.04 -23.20 -8.37
N GLN A 162 -10.37 -23.39 -8.24
CA GLN A 162 -10.97 -24.72 -8.16
C GLN A 162 -10.67 -25.53 -9.44
N SER A 163 -10.68 -24.89 -10.62
CA SER A 163 -10.27 -25.52 -11.88
C SER A 163 -8.77 -25.87 -11.98
N ILE A 164 -7.92 -25.25 -11.15
CA ILE A 164 -6.50 -25.61 -11.02
C ILE A 164 -6.35 -26.79 -10.04
N LEU A 165 -7.14 -26.81 -8.96
CA LEU A 165 -7.14 -27.87 -7.95
C LEU A 165 -7.81 -29.17 -8.44
N ASP A 166 -8.84 -29.07 -9.28
CA ASP A 166 -9.59 -30.19 -9.85
C ASP A 166 -8.91 -30.80 -11.09
N ARG A 167 -7.78 -30.25 -11.53
CA ARG A 167 -6.98 -30.85 -12.59
C ARG A 167 -6.17 -32.01 -12.02
N ASP A 168 -6.43 -33.22 -12.52
CA ASP A 168 -5.53 -34.34 -12.35
C ASP A 168 -4.16 -33.98 -12.93
N GLY A 169 -3.21 -33.71 -12.03
CA GLY A 169 -1.87 -33.24 -12.36
C GLY A 169 -1.78 -31.71 -12.47
N LYS A 170 -0.98 -31.14 -11.56
CA LYS A 170 -0.35 -29.81 -11.63
C LYS A 170 -1.23 -28.60 -11.30
N GLY A 171 -1.45 -28.41 -10.00
CA GLY A 171 -1.68 -27.09 -9.41
C GLY A 171 -0.36 -26.48 -8.97
N TRP A 172 0.00 -25.30 -9.49
CA TRP A 172 1.13 -24.54 -8.98
C TRP A 172 0.71 -23.80 -7.70
N GLY A 173 1.65 -23.61 -6.77
CA GLY A 173 1.43 -22.94 -5.48
C GLY A 173 2.74 -22.41 -4.89
N TYR A 174 2.66 -21.73 -3.74
CA TYR A 174 3.83 -21.18 -3.06
C TYR A 174 4.00 -21.80 -1.67
N VAL A 175 5.26 -21.99 -1.27
CA VAL A 175 5.63 -22.34 0.10
C VAL A 175 6.31 -21.12 0.73
N ILE A 176 5.75 -20.62 1.82
CA ILE A 176 6.30 -19.48 2.58
C ILE A 176 7.10 -20.04 3.75
N TYR A 177 8.39 -19.71 3.79
CA TYR A 177 9.28 -20.13 4.86
C TYR A 177 9.43 -19.04 5.93
N ARG A 178 9.29 -19.44 7.19
CA ARG A 178 9.56 -18.58 8.36
C ARG A 178 11.01 -18.79 8.81
N PRO A 179 11.80 -17.73 9.09
CA PRO A 179 13.02 -17.87 9.87
C PRO A 179 12.66 -18.27 11.31
N SER A 180 13.17 -19.42 11.81
CA SER A 180 12.81 -19.95 13.15
C SER A 180 13.05 -18.95 14.30
N VAL A 181 13.97 -17.99 14.11
CA VAL A 181 14.51 -17.15 15.18
C VAL A 181 13.65 -15.93 15.55
N VAL A 182 12.47 -15.72 14.95
CA VAL A 182 11.55 -14.66 15.44
C VAL A 182 10.87 -15.17 16.72
N HIS A 183 11.56 -14.95 17.83
CA HIS A 183 11.16 -15.16 19.23
C HIS A 183 10.57 -16.54 19.55
N GLU A 184 11.43 -17.55 19.50
CA GLU A 184 11.29 -18.71 20.38
C GLU A 184 11.46 -18.28 21.84
N ARG A 185 10.38 -17.79 22.46
CA ARG A 185 10.17 -18.13 23.87
C ARG A 185 9.10 -19.17 24.05
N GLU A 186 8.20 -19.32 23.09
CA GLU A 186 7.20 -20.38 23.14
C GLU A 186 6.93 -20.84 21.72
N GLY A 187 7.27 -22.10 21.42
CA GLY A 187 6.87 -22.82 20.21
C GLY A 187 5.36 -23.06 20.18
N ASN A 188 4.59 -21.98 20.29
CA ASN A 188 3.14 -21.97 20.38
C ASN A 188 2.52 -21.42 19.10
N LYS A 189 1.31 -21.89 18.80
CA LYS A 189 0.41 -21.44 17.71
C LYS A 189 0.27 -19.91 17.61
N GLU A 190 0.63 -19.17 18.65
CA GLU A 190 0.63 -17.71 18.72
C GLU A 190 1.71 -17.06 17.86
N ALA A 191 2.89 -17.67 17.71
CA ALA A 191 3.93 -17.16 16.80
C ALA A 191 3.51 -17.32 15.33
N TRP A 192 2.82 -18.43 15.01
CA TRP A 192 2.20 -18.64 13.71
C TRP A 192 1.07 -17.67 13.43
N ARG A 193 0.20 -17.42 14.43
CA ARG A 193 -0.84 -16.41 14.34
C ARG A 193 -0.24 -15.01 14.15
N ALA A 194 0.83 -14.65 14.86
CA ALA A 194 1.51 -13.36 14.66
C ALA A 194 2.16 -13.25 13.27
N CYS A 195 2.75 -14.32 12.73
CA CYS A 195 3.29 -14.33 11.37
C CYS A 195 2.16 -14.22 10.32
N TRP A 196 1.05 -14.92 10.54
CA TRP A 196 -0.16 -14.81 9.72
C TRP A 196 -0.79 -13.43 9.79
N ASP A 197 -0.88 -12.84 10.98
CA ASP A 197 -1.42 -11.51 11.21
C ASP A 197 -0.51 -10.45 10.57
N ASN A 198 0.81 -10.55 10.72
CA ASN A 198 1.77 -9.67 10.03
C ASN A 198 1.75 -9.87 8.51
N PHE A 199 1.59 -11.12 8.03
CA PHE A 199 1.46 -11.41 6.60
C PHE A 199 0.17 -10.81 6.03
N ASN A 200 -0.95 -10.95 6.74
CA ASN A 200 -2.22 -10.35 6.36
C ASN A 200 -2.21 -8.83 6.51
N GLU A 201 -1.49 -8.30 7.49
CA GLU A 201 -1.29 -6.88 7.70
C GLU A 201 -0.49 -6.30 6.52
N LEU A 202 0.64 -6.91 6.17
CA LEU A 202 1.41 -6.57 4.96
C LEU A 202 0.54 -6.71 3.71
N LEU A 203 -0.26 -7.77 3.57
CA LEU A 203 -1.26 -7.93 2.50
C LEU A 203 -2.50 -7.04 2.65
N SER A 204 -2.68 -6.30 3.73
CA SER A 204 -3.76 -5.30 3.83
C SER A 204 -3.22 -3.93 3.44
N PHE A 205 -1.92 -3.72 3.62
CA PHE A 205 -1.21 -2.50 3.24
C PHE A 205 -0.69 -2.53 1.78
N HIS A 206 -0.28 -3.68 1.24
CA HIS A 206 0.42 -3.77 -0.05
C HIS A 206 -0.40 -4.05 -1.33
N PRO A 207 -1.49 -4.84 -1.37
CA PRO A 207 -2.20 -5.11 -2.62
C PRO A 207 -3.01 -3.91 -3.11
N VAL A 208 -3.24 -2.91 -2.24
CA VAL A 208 -3.74 -1.59 -2.62
C VAL A 208 -2.70 -0.78 -3.42
N MET A 209 -1.44 -1.22 -3.43
CA MET A 209 -0.29 -0.51 -3.98
C MET A 209 0.43 -1.24 -5.13
N VAL A 210 -0.04 -2.42 -5.58
CA VAL A 210 0.58 -3.16 -6.69
C VAL A 210 -0.45 -3.83 -7.59
N ILE A 211 -0.26 -3.68 -8.91
CA ILE A 211 -1.03 -4.36 -9.97
C ILE A 211 -0.94 -5.88 -9.76
N GLY A 212 -2.07 -6.59 -9.70
CA GLY A 212 -2.12 -8.04 -9.43
C GLY A 212 -2.39 -8.41 -7.96
N GLY A 213 -2.58 -7.42 -7.08
CA GLY A 213 -2.76 -7.63 -5.64
C GLY A 213 -4.06 -8.36 -5.26
N GLU A 214 -5.13 -8.15 -6.03
CA GLU A 214 -6.42 -8.84 -5.83
C GLU A 214 -6.32 -10.31 -6.28
N GLU A 215 -5.67 -10.57 -7.42
CA GLU A 215 -5.43 -11.91 -7.95
C GLU A 215 -4.56 -12.76 -7.00
N ILE A 216 -3.62 -12.14 -6.29
CA ILE A 216 -2.80 -12.77 -5.23
C ILE A 216 -3.65 -13.17 -4.02
N GLN A 217 -4.61 -12.33 -3.63
CA GLN A 217 -5.53 -12.66 -2.55
C GLN A 217 -6.45 -13.83 -2.94
N ASP A 218 -6.85 -13.88 -4.20
CA ASP A 218 -7.82 -14.84 -4.73
C ASP A 218 -7.20 -16.20 -5.09
N SER A 219 -5.91 -16.27 -5.44
CA SER A 219 -5.24 -17.50 -5.94
C SER A 219 -4.47 -18.30 -4.89
N LYS A 220 -4.60 -17.96 -3.62
CA LYS A 220 -3.68 -18.40 -2.57
C LYS A 220 -3.94 -19.84 -2.12
N VAL A 221 -3.07 -20.77 -2.54
CA VAL A 221 -2.77 -21.99 -1.76
C VAL A 221 -1.44 -21.73 -1.05
N VAL A 222 -1.47 -21.64 0.28
CA VAL A 222 -0.25 -21.42 1.09
C VAL A 222 -0.11 -22.52 2.10
N ASP A 223 1.04 -23.18 2.03
CA ASP A 223 1.51 -24.12 3.02
C ASP A 223 2.71 -23.50 3.76
N PHE A 224 2.74 -23.70 5.08
CA PHE A 224 3.80 -23.17 5.95
C PHE A 224 4.66 -24.33 6.44
N VAL A 225 5.94 -24.28 6.11
CA VAL A 225 6.89 -25.34 6.48
C VAL A 225 7.98 -24.72 7.35
N ASP A 226 8.27 -25.38 8.48
CA ASP A 226 9.41 -25.01 9.33
C ASP A 226 10.71 -25.21 8.54
N TYR A 227 11.58 -24.20 8.56
CA TYR A 227 12.89 -24.26 7.92
C TYR A 227 13.98 -23.94 8.92
N GLU A 228 14.83 -24.94 9.18
CA GLU A 228 16.08 -24.76 9.89
C GLU A 228 17.20 -24.44 8.89
N PRO A 229 17.74 -23.21 8.88
CA PRO A 229 18.85 -22.88 7.99
C PRO A 229 20.16 -23.50 8.51
N GLU A 230 20.98 -24.04 7.61
CA GLU A 230 22.40 -24.24 7.88
C GLU A 230 23.07 -22.87 8.11
N MET A 231 23.83 -22.76 9.21
CA MET A 231 24.44 -21.50 9.65
C MET A 231 25.42 -20.95 8.61
N GLY A 232 25.16 -19.74 8.10
CA GLY A 232 26.13 -18.96 7.33
C GLY A 232 25.54 -18.03 6.25
N GLY A 233 24.32 -18.28 5.78
CA GLY A 233 23.69 -17.48 4.71
C GLY A 233 22.66 -16.43 5.16
N VAL A 234 22.41 -16.30 6.48
CA VAL A 234 21.17 -15.71 7.01
C VAL A 234 21.23 -14.21 7.25
N ASP A 235 22.41 -13.60 7.39
CA ASP A 235 22.50 -12.18 7.79
C ASP A 235 22.05 -11.21 6.68
N GLN A 236 22.17 -11.57 5.40
CA GLN A 236 21.58 -10.81 4.29
C GLN A 236 20.08 -11.10 4.08
N LEU A 237 19.52 -12.12 4.75
CA LEU A 237 18.15 -12.62 4.56
C LEU A 237 17.14 -12.06 5.58
N ARG A 238 17.60 -11.22 6.52
CA ARG A 238 16.78 -10.71 7.64
C ARG A 238 15.90 -9.51 7.30
N LEU A 239 16.14 -8.82 6.18
CA LEU A 239 15.48 -7.53 5.88
C LEU A 239 14.30 -7.61 4.90
N TYR A 240 14.18 -8.69 4.12
CA TYR A 240 13.15 -8.82 3.09
C TYR A 240 12.55 -10.22 3.13
N ALA A 241 11.27 -10.33 3.50
CA ALA A 241 10.57 -11.60 3.43
C ALA A 241 10.44 -12.07 1.96
N TRP A 242 10.50 -13.39 1.76
CA TRP A 242 10.63 -14.03 0.46
C TRP A 242 9.88 -15.37 0.44
N ALA A 243 9.54 -15.86 -0.75
CA ALA A 243 8.87 -17.14 -0.95
C ALA A 243 9.62 -17.98 -2.00
N TRP A 244 9.47 -19.30 -1.95
CA TRP A 244 9.83 -20.17 -3.07
C TRP A 244 8.59 -20.41 -3.94
N ALA A 245 8.68 -20.08 -5.23
CA ALA A 245 7.77 -20.64 -6.23
C ALA A 245 8.32 -22.01 -6.64
N ILE A 246 7.45 -23.01 -6.67
CA ILE A 246 7.81 -24.39 -6.96
C ILE A 246 7.34 -24.75 -8.37
N ASP A 247 8.22 -25.34 -9.16
CA ASP A 247 7.91 -25.84 -10.50
C ASP A 247 7.24 -27.21 -10.37
N PRO A 248 5.93 -27.31 -10.68
CA PRO A 248 5.21 -28.58 -10.58
C PRO A 248 5.66 -29.61 -11.62
N ASP A 249 6.43 -29.17 -12.63
CA ASP A 249 6.90 -30.01 -13.73
C ASP A 249 8.33 -30.52 -13.49
N TRP A 250 8.96 -30.08 -12.40
CA TRP A 250 10.31 -30.50 -12.05
C TRP A 250 10.35 -31.93 -11.53
N SER A 251 11.13 -32.77 -12.21
CA SER A 251 11.23 -34.21 -11.89
C SER A 251 12.62 -34.66 -11.45
N LEU A 252 13.62 -33.76 -11.41
CA LEU A 252 14.98 -34.13 -11.06
C LEU A 252 15.16 -34.14 -9.53
N PRO A 253 15.97 -35.07 -8.98
CA PRO A 253 16.25 -35.14 -7.54
C PRO A 253 17.18 -34.01 -7.06
N GLY A 254 17.68 -33.16 -7.95
CA GLY A 254 18.58 -32.05 -7.66
C GLY A 254 18.64 -31.05 -8.82
N PRO A 255 19.52 -30.04 -8.74
CA PRO A 255 19.64 -29.02 -9.77
C PRO A 255 20.02 -29.58 -11.14
N ASP A 256 19.54 -28.96 -12.23
CA ASP A 256 20.04 -29.22 -13.59
C ASP A 256 21.44 -28.62 -13.81
N ALA A 257 21.92 -28.75 -15.05
CA ALA A 257 23.22 -28.24 -15.48
C ALA A 257 23.37 -26.71 -15.32
N ASP A 258 22.26 -25.97 -15.32
CA ASP A 258 22.24 -24.52 -15.15
C ASP A 258 22.16 -24.12 -13.67
N GLY A 259 21.90 -25.08 -12.77
CA GLY A 259 21.73 -24.87 -11.34
C GLY A 259 20.29 -24.61 -10.92
N TYR A 260 19.33 -24.78 -11.82
CA TYR A 260 17.91 -24.67 -11.49
C TYR A 260 17.44 -25.98 -10.84
N ASP A 261 16.76 -25.91 -9.70
CA ASP A 261 16.38 -27.09 -8.89
C ASP A 261 14.87 -27.26 -8.75
N GLY A 262 14.10 -26.70 -9.70
CA GLY A 262 12.65 -26.67 -9.64
C GLY A 262 12.08 -25.62 -8.69
N ARG A 263 12.92 -24.70 -8.17
CA ARG A 263 12.46 -23.66 -7.25
C ARG A 263 13.01 -22.29 -7.65
N VAL A 264 12.17 -21.27 -7.54
CA VAL A 264 12.56 -19.88 -7.75
C VAL A 264 12.39 -19.10 -6.47
N LYS A 265 13.47 -18.48 -6.02
CA LYS A 265 13.42 -17.59 -4.86
C LYS A 265 12.91 -16.25 -5.33
N ILE A 266 11.83 -15.79 -4.70
CA ILE A 266 11.11 -14.60 -5.11
C ILE A 266 10.95 -13.71 -3.89
N THR A 267 11.47 -12.48 -3.97
CA THR A 267 11.16 -11.47 -2.95
C THR A 267 9.71 -11.04 -3.09
N TRP A 268 9.09 -10.51 -2.02
CA TRP A 268 7.74 -9.95 -2.14
C TRP A 268 7.59 -8.97 -3.31
N ALA A 269 8.56 -8.06 -3.49
CA ALA A 269 8.56 -7.13 -4.61
C ALA A 269 8.59 -7.83 -5.98
N GLN A 270 9.32 -8.92 -6.13
CA GLN A 270 9.34 -9.71 -7.38
C GLN A 270 8.03 -10.49 -7.58
N LEU A 271 7.43 -10.99 -6.50
CA LEU A 271 6.14 -11.67 -6.53
C LEU A 271 5.05 -10.73 -7.03
N PHE A 272 4.92 -9.56 -6.39
CA PHE A 272 3.89 -8.58 -6.68
C PHE A 272 4.05 -7.94 -8.06
N ASN A 273 5.27 -7.62 -8.48
CA ASN A 273 5.48 -6.80 -9.69
C ASN A 273 5.68 -7.59 -10.98
N LYS A 274 6.15 -8.84 -10.90
CA LYS A 274 6.72 -9.53 -12.06
C LYS A 274 6.24 -10.96 -12.21
N PHE A 275 6.20 -11.70 -11.12
CA PHE A 275 5.85 -13.11 -11.16
C PHE A 275 4.42 -13.36 -11.64
N TYR A 276 3.42 -12.68 -11.08
CA TYR A 276 2.01 -12.88 -11.49
C TYR A 276 1.74 -12.41 -12.91
N GLY A 277 2.30 -11.28 -13.33
CA GLY A 277 2.21 -10.82 -14.72
C GLY A 277 2.76 -11.87 -15.71
N LEU A 278 3.90 -12.46 -15.40
CA LEU A 278 4.54 -13.50 -16.22
C LEU A 278 3.79 -14.85 -16.17
N MET A 279 3.27 -15.26 -15.01
CA MET A 279 2.51 -16.51 -14.93
C MET A 279 1.12 -16.40 -15.57
N SER A 280 0.48 -15.22 -15.49
CA SER A 280 -0.86 -14.97 -16.05
C SER A 280 -0.91 -15.11 -17.58
N ILE A 281 0.20 -14.81 -18.28
CA ILE A 281 0.28 -14.90 -19.75
C ILE A 281 0.41 -16.34 -20.26
N LYS A 282 0.65 -17.33 -19.40
CA LYS A 282 0.85 -18.77 -19.75
C LYS A 282 1.86 -19.01 -20.90
N LYS A 283 2.77 -18.06 -21.10
CA LYS A 283 3.76 -18.05 -22.19
C LYS A 283 5.19 -18.23 -21.70
N VAL A 284 5.37 -18.25 -20.38
CA VAL A 284 6.67 -18.44 -19.74
C VAL A 284 6.55 -19.47 -18.63
N ASN A 285 7.55 -20.33 -18.51
CA ASN A 285 7.65 -21.35 -17.47
C ASN A 285 8.52 -20.85 -16.30
N LEU A 286 8.53 -21.61 -15.21
CA LEU A 286 9.21 -21.20 -13.98
C LEU A 286 10.74 -21.12 -14.14
N LYS A 287 11.33 -21.96 -15.00
CA LYS A 287 12.76 -21.91 -15.35
C LYS A 287 13.11 -20.61 -16.07
N GLU A 288 12.31 -20.16 -17.03
CA GLU A 288 12.55 -18.89 -17.74
C GLU A 288 12.46 -17.67 -16.80
N ILE A 289 11.56 -17.71 -15.82
CA ILE A 289 11.46 -16.71 -14.76
C ILE A 289 12.70 -16.75 -13.84
N TRP A 290 13.15 -17.96 -13.47
CA TRP A 290 14.36 -18.16 -12.69
C TRP A 290 15.59 -17.58 -13.37
N GLU A 291 15.80 -17.92 -14.64
CA GLU A 291 16.93 -17.45 -15.45
C GLU A 291 16.93 -15.92 -15.54
N GLU A 292 15.76 -15.31 -15.75
CA GLU A 292 15.64 -13.87 -15.80
C GLU A 292 15.96 -13.21 -14.45
N PHE A 293 15.45 -13.75 -13.34
CA PHE A 293 15.72 -13.21 -12.01
C PHE A 293 17.20 -13.37 -11.65
N HIS A 294 17.82 -14.49 -12.06
CA HIS A 294 19.23 -14.74 -11.86
C HIS A 294 20.10 -13.77 -12.66
N GLU A 295 19.74 -13.48 -13.92
CA GLU A 295 20.39 -12.47 -14.76
C GLU A 295 20.24 -11.04 -14.24
N VAL A 296 19.07 -10.68 -13.70
CA VAL A 296 18.81 -9.36 -13.11
C VAL A 296 19.61 -9.19 -11.81
N ASN A 297 19.59 -10.21 -10.94
CA ASN A 297 20.31 -10.17 -9.67
C ASN A 297 21.84 -10.16 -9.83
N LYS A 298 22.39 -10.76 -10.91
CA LYS A 298 23.83 -10.67 -11.22
C LYS A 298 24.30 -9.26 -11.58
N LYS A 299 23.39 -8.40 -12.07
CA LYS A 299 23.73 -7.06 -12.61
C LYS A 299 23.49 -5.93 -11.63
N LEU A 300 22.85 -6.20 -10.48
CA LEU A 300 22.47 -5.18 -9.53
C LEU A 300 23.15 -5.41 -8.17
N PRO A 301 23.70 -4.36 -7.53
CA PRO A 301 24.29 -4.47 -6.20
C PRO A 301 23.25 -4.78 -5.10
N GLU A 302 21.96 -4.49 -5.36
CA GLU A 302 20.81 -4.86 -4.54
C GLU A 302 19.60 -5.19 -5.45
N PRO A 303 18.67 -6.08 -5.05
CA PRO A 303 17.50 -6.43 -5.85
C PRO A 303 16.49 -5.25 -5.91
N LEU A 304 16.70 -4.32 -6.83
CA LEU A 304 15.75 -3.25 -7.14
C LEU A 304 14.46 -3.82 -7.77
N PRO A 305 13.32 -3.10 -7.71
CA PRO A 305 12.09 -3.47 -8.40
C PRO A 305 12.34 -3.48 -9.92
N GLY A 306 12.55 -4.66 -10.49
CA GLY A 306 12.98 -4.88 -11.87
C GLY A 306 11.95 -4.59 -12.95
N TRP A 307 11.20 -3.49 -12.84
CA TRP A 307 10.21 -3.05 -13.83
C TRP A 307 10.86 -2.63 -15.17
N LEU A 308 12.12 -2.19 -15.16
CA LEU A 308 12.74 -1.54 -16.33
C LEU A 308 13.44 -2.49 -17.32
N SER A 309 13.68 -3.75 -16.97
CA SER A 309 14.73 -4.55 -17.65
C SER A 309 14.28 -5.93 -18.14
N THR A 310 12.97 -6.21 -18.27
CA THR A 310 12.51 -7.55 -18.64
C THR A 310 12.72 -7.87 -20.12
N LYS A 311 13.28 -9.08 -20.38
CA LYS A 311 13.42 -9.68 -21.72
C LYS A 311 12.29 -10.64 -22.06
N LEU A 312 11.47 -11.01 -21.07
CA LEU A 312 10.34 -11.92 -21.26
C LEU A 312 9.15 -11.18 -21.90
N PRO A 313 8.24 -11.90 -22.57
CA PRO A 313 7.09 -11.30 -23.24
C PRO A 313 6.29 -10.45 -22.25
N ARG A 314 6.09 -9.17 -22.57
CA ARG A 314 5.25 -8.28 -21.78
C ARG A 314 3.79 -8.50 -22.14
N VAL A 315 2.90 -8.33 -21.17
CA VAL A 315 1.51 -8.01 -21.46
C VAL A 315 1.52 -6.63 -22.12
N VAL A 316 1.22 -6.56 -23.41
CA VAL A 316 0.77 -5.30 -24.03
C VAL A 316 -0.72 -5.25 -23.72
N TRP A 317 -1.08 -4.50 -22.68
CA TRP A 317 -2.47 -4.22 -22.35
C TRP A 317 -3.02 -3.23 -23.42
N PRO A 318 -4.30 -3.27 -23.84
CA PRO A 318 -4.75 -2.63 -25.04
C PRO A 318 -4.94 -1.15 -24.70
N ASP A 319 -4.66 -0.29 -25.67
CA ASP A 319 -5.49 0.89 -25.79
C ASP A 319 -6.92 0.39 -26.06
N ASN A 320 -7.79 0.42 -25.04
CA ASN A 320 -9.21 0.82 -25.05
C ASN A 320 -9.91 0.49 -23.74
#